data_AF-A0A3B3VQX2-F1
#
_entry.id   AF-A0A3B3VQX2-F1
#
_cell.length_a   1.000
_cell.length_b   1.000
_cell.length_c   1.000
_cell.angle_alpha   90.00
_cell.angle_beta   90.00
_cell.angle_gamma   90.00
#
_symmetry.space_group_name_H-M   'P 1'
#
loop_
_entity.id
_entity.type
_entity.pdbx_description
1 polymer ?
#
loop_
_entity_poly.entity_id
_entity_poly.type
_entity_poly.pdbx_seq_one_letter_code
_entity_poly.pdbx_strand_id
1 'polypeptide(L)'
;MQVDSSIIRIPPHHYIHVLDQNTNIARVEIGPLTYIRQDNERVLFPPVRMIMVPPRHYCVVSNPVARDDDNEVLFDQSGQAKLRHADLEIRLTRDPFPLYPGEEIQQNVTPLQIVYPDTALRLQALLDFEDEGRVKRVAGDEWLFEGPGTYIPRKEVVVLETIKATVIRENQAIRLRARKEGKDRGGVQRVTGEEWLVSKVGAYLPGAHEEVIDIVNAFILTDKKALHVRALRPFKDAGGRERRTGEEWLVTMADREAHIPSVAEEVVGVVNVTTLSSRQYCVILDPVGTDGKPQLGQKKVVKGELSFFLQPGEELENGIQSVYVLSEEEGLVLRAVEAFHDTEVRSNIRAEASLRNILLIHAIQTCLLYLLDLAAFSPSNFQ
;
A
#
# COMPACT_ATOMS: atom_id res chain seq x y z
N MET A 1 26.72 57.74 -4.17
CA MET A 1 27.57 58.19 -5.30
C MET A 1 26.70 59.09 -6.17
N GLN A 2 27.20 60.25 -6.59
CA GLN A 2 26.43 61.22 -7.40
C GLN A 2 26.19 60.66 -8.81
N VAL A 3 24.91 60.47 -9.15
CA VAL A 3 24.44 59.98 -10.46
C VAL A 3 24.66 61.03 -11.57
N ASP A 4 24.91 62.30 -11.21
CA ASP A 4 25.12 63.43 -12.12
C ASP A 4 26.59 63.74 -12.45
N SER A 5 27.49 62.77 -12.31
CA SER A 5 28.88 62.93 -12.74
C SER A 5 28.98 62.85 -14.27
N SER A 6 29.76 63.74 -14.88
CA SER A 6 30.03 63.75 -16.34
C SER A 6 30.87 62.55 -16.78
N ILE A 7 31.69 62.02 -15.86
CA ILE A 7 32.57 60.86 -16.09
C ILE A 7 32.23 59.80 -15.04
N ILE A 8 31.85 58.61 -15.53
CA ILE A 8 31.48 57.47 -14.70
C ILE A 8 32.42 56.32 -15.01
N ARG A 9 33.24 55.95 -14.02
CA ARG A 9 34.11 54.78 -14.13
C ARG A 9 33.32 53.52 -13.77
N ILE A 10 33.04 52.67 -14.76
CA ILE A 10 32.37 51.39 -14.60
C ILE A 10 33.45 50.32 -14.37
N PRO A 11 33.55 49.73 -13.16
CA PRO A 11 34.54 48.68 -12.89
C PRO A 11 34.24 47.38 -13.66
N PRO A 12 35.18 46.42 -13.71
CA PRO A 12 34.90 45.07 -14.22
C PRO A 12 33.69 44.43 -13.51
N HIS A 13 32.89 43.67 -14.25
CA HIS A 13 31.66 43.01 -13.77
C HIS A 13 30.65 43.98 -13.12
N HIS A 14 30.63 45.24 -13.54
CA HIS A 14 29.60 46.20 -13.19
C HIS A 14 28.93 46.73 -14.46
N TYR A 15 27.71 47.23 -14.31
CA TYR A 15 26.96 47.85 -15.39
C TYR A 15 26.18 49.07 -14.90
N ILE A 16 25.82 49.93 -15.84
CA ILE A 16 24.88 51.04 -15.65
C ILE A 16 23.80 50.99 -16.73
N HIS A 17 22.67 51.64 -16.46
CA HIS A 17 21.70 51.97 -17.52
C HIS A 17 21.81 53.45 -17.88
N VAL A 18 21.87 53.72 -19.17
CA VAL A 18 21.90 55.07 -19.74
C VAL A 18 20.64 55.27 -20.57
N LEU A 19 19.88 56.31 -20.23
CA LEU A 19 18.71 56.76 -20.96
C LEU A 19 19.09 57.91 -21.87
N ASP A 20 18.93 57.76 -23.17
CA ASP A 20 18.97 58.87 -24.13
C ASP A 20 17.63 59.60 -24.10
N GLN A 21 17.64 60.89 -23.76
CA GLN A 21 16.44 61.73 -23.63
C GLN A 21 15.83 62.12 -24.97
N ASN A 22 16.60 62.08 -26.07
CA ASN A 22 16.08 62.42 -27.39
C ASN A 22 15.22 61.29 -27.95
N THR A 23 15.68 60.05 -27.79
CA THR A 23 15.02 58.83 -28.27
C THR A 23 14.14 58.17 -27.20
N ASN A 24 14.33 58.55 -25.93
CA ASN A 24 13.75 57.92 -24.74
C ASN A 24 14.11 56.43 -24.59
N ILE A 25 15.28 56.04 -25.10
CA ILE A 25 15.76 54.65 -25.10
C ILE A 25 16.77 54.45 -23.99
N ALA A 26 16.51 53.45 -23.15
CA ALA A 26 17.46 52.99 -22.14
C ALA A 26 18.29 51.84 -22.71
N ARG A 27 19.60 51.88 -22.51
CA ARG A 27 20.55 50.82 -22.85
C ARG A 27 21.46 50.48 -21.68
N VAL A 28 22.09 49.32 -21.76
CA VAL A 28 23.06 48.86 -20.78
C VAL A 28 24.49 49.15 -21.24
N GLU A 29 25.31 49.69 -20.34
CA GLU A 29 26.75 49.89 -20.56
C GLU A 29 27.52 49.02 -19.56
N ILE A 30 28.44 48.19 -20.08
CA ILE A 30 29.17 47.16 -19.33
C ILE A 30 30.61 47.60 -19.10
N GLY A 31 31.12 47.41 -17.88
CA GLY A 31 32.53 47.66 -17.56
C GLY A 31 33.46 46.48 -17.92
N PRO A 32 34.78 46.69 -18.00
CA PRO A 32 35.51 47.88 -17.59
C PRO A 32 35.49 49.00 -18.65
N LEU A 33 34.87 50.14 -18.31
CA LEU A 33 34.71 51.27 -19.22
C LEU A 33 34.70 52.58 -18.43
N THR A 34 35.37 53.60 -18.94
CA THR A 34 35.19 54.97 -18.44
C THR A 34 34.16 55.65 -19.33
N TYR A 35 32.92 55.67 -18.86
CA TYR A 35 31.78 56.20 -19.59
C TYR A 35 31.75 57.72 -19.48
N ILE A 36 31.67 58.41 -20.62
CA ILE A 36 31.54 59.87 -20.69
C ILE A 36 30.12 60.18 -21.14
N ARG A 37 29.30 60.71 -20.23
CA ARG A 37 27.90 61.01 -20.45
C ARG A 37 27.75 62.19 -21.41
N GLN A 38 26.93 62.04 -22.46
CA GLN A 38 26.58 63.14 -23.36
C GLN A 38 25.50 64.04 -22.75
N ASP A 39 25.29 65.23 -23.33
CA ASP A 39 24.32 66.21 -22.81
C ASP A 39 22.87 65.71 -22.85
N ASN A 40 22.52 64.90 -23.86
CA ASN A 40 21.20 64.30 -24.03
C ASN A 40 21.03 62.98 -23.25
N GLU A 41 21.99 62.58 -22.42
CA GLU A 41 21.97 61.30 -21.73
C GLU A 41 21.83 61.45 -20.22
N ARG A 42 21.08 60.52 -19.63
CA ARG A 42 20.90 60.42 -18.19
C ARG A 42 21.24 59.02 -17.71
N VAL A 43 22.16 58.93 -16.76
CA VAL A 43 22.45 57.67 -16.08
C VAL A 43 21.37 57.42 -15.03
N LEU A 44 20.80 56.21 -15.01
CA LEU A 44 19.69 55.88 -14.14
C LEU A 44 20.14 55.51 -12.72
N PHE A 45 21.29 54.84 -12.59
CA PHE A 45 21.85 54.41 -11.30
C PHE A 45 23.39 54.32 -11.36
N PRO A 46 24.09 54.43 -10.21
CA PRO A 46 25.55 54.27 -10.16
C PRO A 46 25.96 52.83 -10.51
N PRO A 47 27.20 52.54 -10.95
CA PRO A 47 27.63 51.19 -11.34
C PRO A 47 27.22 50.09 -10.34
N VAL A 48 26.36 49.17 -10.79
CA VAL A 48 25.87 48.02 -10.00
C VAL A 48 26.59 46.76 -10.43
N ARG A 49 26.83 45.84 -9.49
CA ARG A 49 27.45 44.54 -9.78
C ARG A 49 26.55 43.69 -10.67
N MET A 50 27.16 43.03 -11.64
CA MET A 50 26.52 41.98 -12.41
C MET A 50 26.08 40.83 -11.52
N ILE A 51 25.06 40.11 -11.98
CA ILE A 51 24.57 38.92 -11.30
C ILE A 51 25.55 37.79 -11.59
N MET A 52 26.07 37.19 -10.54
CA MET A 52 26.93 36.02 -10.61
C MET A 52 26.18 34.81 -10.06
N VAL A 53 25.89 33.85 -10.93
CA VAL A 53 25.23 32.60 -10.55
C VAL A 53 26.31 31.52 -10.40
N PRO A 54 26.69 31.13 -9.17
CA PRO A 54 27.73 30.13 -8.96
C PRO A 54 27.26 28.72 -9.40
N PRO A 55 28.17 27.74 -9.47
CA PRO A 55 27.82 26.33 -9.71
C PRO A 55 26.71 25.84 -8.77
N ARG A 56 25.77 25.05 -9.32
CA ARG A 56 24.63 24.47 -8.58
C ARG A 56 23.67 25.50 -7.97
N HIS A 57 23.63 26.71 -8.50
CA HIS A 57 22.66 27.74 -8.13
C HIS A 57 21.90 28.21 -9.37
N TYR A 58 20.78 28.88 -9.12
CA TYR A 58 19.96 29.52 -10.14
C TYR A 58 19.42 30.85 -9.63
N CYS A 59 18.99 31.71 -10.54
CA CYS A 59 18.14 32.86 -10.22
C CYS A 59 16.97 32.93 -11.20
N VAL A 60 15.92 33.64 -10.83
CA VAL A 60 14.75 33.85 -11.71
C VAL A 60 14.70 35.33 -12.10
N VAL A 61 14.73 35.58 -13.40
CA VAL A 61 14.62 36.92 -13.99
C VAL A 61 13.22 37.08 -14.57
N SER A 62 12.53 38.17 -14.22
CA SER A 62 11.27 38.56 -14.83
C SER A 62 11.50 39.50 -16.00
N ASN A 63 10.60 39.44 -16.98
CA ASN A 63 10.68 40.16 -18.25
C ASN A 63 12.01 39.95 -18.99
N PRO A 64 12.47 38.70 -19.17
CA PRO A 64 13.78 38.42 -19.73
C PRO A 64 13.90 38.94 -21.16
N VAL A 65 15.10 39.37 -21.54
CA VAL A 65 15.40 39.75 -22.93
C VAL A 65 15.07 38.62 -23.90
N ALA A 66 14.50 38.99 -25.05
CA ALA A 66 14.33 38.10 -26.18
C ALA A 66 15.70 37.89 -26.83
N ARG A 67 16.02 36.63 -27.12
CA ARG A 67 17.26 36.25 -27.80
C ARG A 67 16.94 35.50 -29.09
N ASP A 68 17.84 35.56 -30.05
CA ASP A 68 17.77 34.77 -31.29
C ASP A 68 18.32 33.35 -31.10
N ASP A 69 18.40 32.59 -32.20
CA ASP A 69 18.88 31.21 -32.22
C ASP A 69 20.38 31.11 -31.87
N ASP A 70 21.15 32.19 -32.06
CA ASP A 70 22.56 32.31 -31.66
C ASP A 70 22.72 32.78 -30.20
N ASN A 71 21.60 32.96 -29.48
CA ASN A 71 21.53 33.44 -28.10
C ASN A 71 22.06 34.88 -27.93
N GLU A 72 22.01 35.69 -28.98
CA GLU A 72 22.28 37.13 -28.98
C GLU A 72 21.00 37.93 -28.66
N VAL A 73 21.16 39.10 -28.05
CA VAL A 73 20.01 39.91 -27.61
C VAL A 73 19.36 40.62 -28.80
N LEU A 74 18.04 40.47 -28.93
CA LEU A 74 17.26 41.13 -29.96
C LEU A 74 16.94 42.57 -29.55
N PHE A 75 17.15 43.50 -30.48
CA PHE A 75 16.78 44.90 -30.35
C PHE A 75 15.62 45.22 -31.30
N ASP A 76 14.77 46.16 -30.91
CA ASP A 76 13.73 46.70 -31.79
C ASP A 76 14.29 47.69 -32.82
N GLN A 77 13.43 48.23 -33.69
CA GLN A 77 13.82 49.20 -34.72
C GLN A 77 14.40 50.50 -34.16
N SER A 78 14.11 50.80 -32.88
CA SER A 78 14.60 51.99 -32.19
C SER A 78 15.95 51.74 -31.50
N GLY A 79 16.34 50.47 -31.31
CA GLY A 79 17.56 50.08 -30.61
C GLY A 79 17.32 49.73 -29.13
N GLN A 80 16.07 49.61 -28.69
CA GLN A 80 15.72 49.15 -27.35
C GLN A 80 15.75 47.62 -27.29
N ALA A 81 16.30 47.06 -26.20
CA ALA A 81 16.31 45.61 -26.00
C ALA A 81 14.87 45.08 -25.90
N LYS A 82 14.54 44.12 -26.76
CA LYS A 82 13.21 43.52 -26.79
C LYS A 82 13.05 42.57 -25.60
N LEU A 83 12.02 42.78 -24.78
CA LEU A 83 11.73 41.93 -23.62
C LEU A 83 10.57 40.97 -23.90
N ARG A 84 10.61 39.80 -23.27
CA ARG A 84 9.44 38.93 -23.13
C ARG A 84 8.65 39.36 -21.90
N HIS A 85 7.75 40.33 -22.10
CA HIS A 85 6.93 40.88 -21.01
C HIS A 85 6.06 39.82 -20.35
N ALA A 86 5.96 39.90 -19.02
CA ALA A 86 5.21 38.96 -18.17
C ALA A 86 5.67 37.50 -18.28
N ASP A 87 6.91 37.27 -18.73
CA ASP A 87 7.55 35.96 -18.77
C ASP A 87 8.67 35.86 -17.72
N LEU A 88 9.08 34.63 -17.43
CA LEU A 88 10.15 34.31 -16.50
C LEU A 88 11.27 33.53 -17.22
N GLU A 89 12.52 33.74 -16.82
CA GLU A 89 13.67 32.95 -17.25
C GLU A 89 14.45 32.46 -16.02
N ILE A 90 14.64 31.15 -15.94
CA ILE A 90 15.53 30.54 -14.97
C ILE A 90 16.94 30.58 -15.55
N ARG A 91 17.86 31.30 -14.90
CA ARG A 91 19.27 31.36 -15.30
C ARG A 91 20.10 30.50 -14.36
N LEU A 92 20.76 29.49 -14.93
CA LEU A 92 21.71 28.61 -14.25
C LEU A 92 23.11 29.24 -14.20
N THR A 93 24.09 28.47 -13.76
CA THR A 93 25.50 28.85 -13.73
C THR A 93 25.99 29.32 -15.09
N ARG A 94 26.50 30.55 -15.16
CA ARG A 94 27.08 31.18 -16.35
C ARG A 94 27.96 32.36 -15.97
N ASP A 95 28.61 32.96 -16.97
CA ASP A 95 29.40 34.17 -16.76
C ASP A 95 28.56 35.31 -16.18
N PRO A 96 29.16 36.21 -15.35
CA PRO A 96 28.44 37.32 -14.76
C PRO A 96 27.71 38.15 -15.82
N PHE A 97 26.41 38.35 -15.65
CA PHE A 97 25.57 39.04 -16.62
C PHE A 97 24.93 40.29 -16.02
N PRO A 98 24.75 41.37 -16.81
CA PRO A 98 23.94 42.50 -16.40
C PRO A 98 22.45 42.18 -16.56
N LEU A 99 21.60 42.99 -15.92
CA LEU A 99 20.19 43.07 -16.27
C LEU A 99 20.02 44.15 -17.34
N TYR A 100 19.25 43.86 -18.38
CA TYR A 100 18.86 44.87 -19.36
C TYR A 100 17.76 45.78 -18.78
N PRO A 101 17.59 47.01 -19.31
CA PRO A 101 16.50 47.89 -18.89
C PRO A 101 15.14 47.19 -18.99
N GLY A 102 14.45 47.06 -17.85
CA GLY A 102 13.15 46.40 -17.71
C GLY A 102 13.20 44.93 -17.26
N GLU A 103 14.39 44.28 -17.28
CA GLU A 103 14.58 43.02 -16.57
C GLU A 103 14.68 43.26 -15.06
N GLU A 104 14.05 42.40 -14.27
CA GLU A 104 14.14 42.45 -12.81
C GLU A 104 14.50 41.07 -12.24
N ILE A 105 15.22 41.03 -11.12
CA ILE A 105 15.45 39.79 -10.39
C ILE A 105 14.20 39.51 -9.56
N GLN A 106 13.44 38.50 -9.95
CA GLN A 106 12.32 38.02 -9.15
C GLN A 106 12.80 37.15 -7.98
N GLN A 107 13.76 36.25 -8.25
CA GLN A 107 14.36 35.40 -7.22
C GLN A 107 15.88 35.53 -7.27
N ASN A 108 16.47 35.93 -6.13
CA ASN A 108 17.91 36.01 -5.95
C ASN A 108 18.59 34.65 -6.14
N VAL A 109 19.91 34.67 -6.27
CA VAL A 109 20.74 33.48 -6.42
C VAL A 109 20.46 32.48 -5.29
N THR A 110 19.86 31.35 -5.66
CA THR A 110 19.38 30.29 -4.77
C THR A 110 20.01 28.95 -5.16
N PRO A 111 20.42 28.10 -4.22
CA PRO A 111 20.94 26.77 -4.56
C PRO A 111 19.87 25.90 -5.22
N LEU A 112 20.27 25.06 -6.17
CA LEU A 112 19.39 24.05 -6.77
C LEU A 112 18.99 23.01 -5.72
N GLN A 113 17.75 22.55 -5.79
CA GLN A 113 17.22 21.58 -4.83
C GLN A 113 17.78 20.18 -5.12
N ILE A 114 18.50 19.63 -4.15
CA ILE A 114 18.99 18.24 -4.20
C ILE A 114 17.90 17.33 -3.66
N VAL A 115 17.55 16.31 -4.45
CA VAL A 115 16.60 15.27 -4.11
C VAL A 115 17.38 14.01 -3.78
N TYR A 116 17.25 13.54 -2.55
CA TYR A 116 17.99 12.40 -2.02
C TYR A 116 17.39 11.07 -2.48
N PRO A 117 18.12 9.94 -2.38
CA PRO A 117 17.53 8.61 -2.53
C PRO A 117 16.32 8.44 -1.60
N ASP A 118 15.35 7.62 -2.01
CA ASP A 118 14.11 7.37 -1.28
C ASP A 118 13.27 8.64 -1.00
N THR A 119 13.50 9.71 -1.77
CA THR A 119 12.68 10.92 -1.75
C THR A 119 12.32 11.36 -3.15
N ALA A 120 11.21 12.08 -3.27
CA ALA A 120 10.77 12.68 -4.53
C ALA A 120 10.12 14.03 -4.31
N LEU A 121 10.17 14.88 -5.34
CA LEU A 121 9.37 16.10 -5.39
C LEU A 121 8.08 15.82 -6.12
N ARG A 122 6.94 16.13 -5.50
CA ARG A 122 5.65 16.18 -6.21
C ARG A 122 5.57 17.50 -6.95
N LEU A 123 5.57 17.42 -8.27
CA LEU A 123 5.53 18.55 -9.18
C LEU A 123 4.13 18.67 -9.76
N GLN A 124 3.71 19.90 -10.05
CA GLN A 124 2.47 20.21 -10.75
C GLN A 124 2.72 21.19 -11.89
N ALA A 125 2.11 20.94 -13.04
CA ALA A 125 2.12 21.87 -14.17
C ALA A 125 1.17 23.04 -13.92
N LEU A 126 1.66 24.28 -14.07
CA LEU A 126 0.85 25.50 -14.00
C LEU A 126 0.16 25.82 -15.33
N LEU A 127 0.78 25.43 -16.44
CA LEU A 127 0.33 25.70 -17.80
C LEU A 127 0.73 24.55 -18.73
N ASP A 128 0.14 24.50 -19.91
CA ASP A 128 0.42 23.45 -20.90
C ASP A 128 1.82 23.63 -21.47
N PHE A 129 2.67 22.60 -21.38
CA PHE A 129 4.01 22.62 -21.94
C PHE A 129 4.49 21.23 -22.37
N GLU A 130 5.52 21.21 -23.19
CA GLU A 130 6.21 19.98 -23.58
C GLU A 130 7.51 19.84 -22.79
N ASP A 131 7.63 18.75 -22.04
CA ASP A 131 8.82 18.43 -21.25
C ASP A 131 10.01 18.05 -22.16
N GLU A 132 11.23 18.04 -21.64
CA GLU A 132 12.46 17.62 -22.36
C GLU A 132 12.33 16.20 -22.95
N GLY A 133 11.54 15.35 -22.31
CA GLY A 133 11.20 14.01 -22.80
C GLY A 133 10.14 13.97 -23.90
N ARG A 134 9.74 15.12 -24.46
CA ARG A 134 8.62 15.28 -25.42
C ARG A 134 7.27 14.80 -24.88
N VAL A 135 7.14 14.83 -23.55
CA VAL A 135 5.88 14.51 -22.87
C VAL A 135 5.10 15.80 -22.79
N LYS A 136 3.95 15.84 -23.48
CA LYS A 136 3.00 16.94 -23.36
C LYS A 136 2.30 16.86 -22.02
N ARG A 137 2.47 17.89 -21.20
CA ARG A 137 1.81 18.04 -19.90
C ARG A 137 0.76 19.11 -20.01
N VAL A 138 -0.40 18.85 -19.42
CA VAL A 138 -1.52 19.78 -19.35
C VAL A 138 -1.50 20.47 -17.98
N ALA A 139 -1.98 21.70 -17.92
CA ALA A 139 -2.15 22.44 -16.68
C ALA A 139 -2.91 21.59 -15.63
N GLY A 140 -2.34 21.49 -14.44
CA GLY A 140 -2.85 20.69 -13.34
C GLY A 140 -2.34 19.24 -13.27
N ASP A 141 -1.59 18.77 -14.28
CA ASP A 141 -0.95 17.45 -14.23
C ASP A 141 0.05 17.39 -13.08
N GLU A 142 0.07 16.25 -12.36
CA GLU A 142 0.96 15.99 -11.24
C GLU A 142 1.89 14.81 -11.55
N TRP A 143 3.17 14.94 -11.22
CA TRP A 143 4.14 13.85 -11.37
C TRP A 143 5.24 13.95 -10.31
N LEU A 144 6.11 12.93 -10.27
CA LEU A 144 7.24 12.89 -9.35
C LEU A 144 8.55 13.14 -10.08
N PHE A 145 9.42 13.92 -9.47
CA PHE A 145 10.85 13.89 -9.73
C PHE A 145 11.51 13.02 -8.64
N GLU A 146 11.87 11.79 -9.00
CA GLU A 146 12.46 10.81 -8.09
C GLU A 146 13.96 11.04 -7.93
N GLY A 147 14.46 10.99 -6.69
CA GLY A 147 15.89 11.04 -6.42
C GLY A 147 16.61 9.71 -6.69
N PRO A 148 17.95 9.68 -6.72
CA PRO A 148 18.84 10.82 -6.47
C PRO A 148 19.00 11.73 -7.69
N GLY A 149 18.89 13.04 -7.50
CA GLY A 149 19.05 14.00 -8.58
C GLY A 149 19.04 15.45 -8.10
N THR A 150 19.51 16.36 -8.95
CA THR A 150 19.36 17.81 -8.71
C THR A 150 18.19 18.31 -9.54
N TYR A 151 17.15 18.81 -8.90
CA TYR A 151 16.00 19.36 -9.58
C TYR A 151 16.33 20.73 -10.15
N ILE A 152 16.11 20.90 -11.46
CA ILE A 152 16.23 22.18 -12.16
C ILE A 152 14.82 22.79 -12.24
N PRO A 153 14.57 23.92 -11.56
CA PRO A 153 13.26 24.57 -11.58
C PRO A 153 12.87 25.00 -12.99
N ARG A 154 11.57 24.94 -13.27
CA ARG A 154 10.97 25.42 -14.51
C ARG A 154 9.86 26.42 -14.21
N LYS A 155 9.62 27.36 -15.13
CA LYS A 155 8.62 28.43 -14.93
C LYS A 155 7.19 27.90 -15.03
N GLU A 156 7.00 26.81 -15.77
CA GLU A 156 5.73 26.14 -16.00
C GLU A 156 5.37 25.15 -14.87
N VAL A 157 6.26 24.94 -13.89
CA VAL A 157 6.15 23.86 -12.90
C VAL A 157 6.29 24.42 -11.49
N VAL A 158 5.39 23.99 -10.60
CA VAL A 158 5.48 24.28 -9.17
C VAL A 158 5.79 23.01 -8.38
N VAL A 159 6.65 23.14 -7.35
CA VAL A 159 6.92 22.07 -6.39
C VAL A 159 5.85 22.13 -5.29
N LEU A 160 5.03 21.10 -5.18
CA LEU A 160 3.97 21.03 -4.16
C LEU A 160 4.52 20.57 -2.80
N GLU A 161 5.21 19.43 -2.78
CA GLU A 161 5.75 18.86 -1.56
C GLU A 161 6.91 17.90 -1.84
N THR A 162 7.69 17.60 -0.79
CA THR A 162 8.71 16.54 -0.83
C THR A 162 8.15 15.27 -0.19
N ILE A 163 7.99 14.23 -1.00
CA ILE A 163 7.53 12.90 -0.56
C ILE A 163 8.75 12.09 -0.12
N LYS A 164 8.64 11.42 1.02
CA LYS A 164 9.63 10.46 1.51
C LYS A 164 9.07 9.05 1.37
N ALA A 165 9.94 8.10 1.07
CA ALA A 165 9.55 6.70 1.07
C ALA A 165 9.21 6.24 2.49
N THR A 166 8.16 5.43 2.59
CA THR A 166 7.78 4.77 3.84
C THR A 166 8.43 3.40 3.90
N VAL A 167 9.15 3.10 4.98
CA VAL A 167 9.82 1.81 5.17
C VAL A 167 8.80 0.77 5.64
N ILE A 168 8.57 -0.25 4.82
CA ILE A 168 7.73 -1.41 5.13
C ILE A 168 8.64 -2.53 5.63
N ARG A 169 8.40 -2.99 6.86
CA ARG A 169 9.13 -4.12 7.46
C ARG A 169 8.45 -5.45 7.15
N GLU A 170 9.09 -6.55 7.54
CA GLU A 170 8.43 -7.86 7.58
C GLU A 170 7.17 -7.80 8.44
N ASN A 171 6.14 -8.56 8.07
CA ASN A 171 4.83 -8.57 8.73
C ASN A 171 4.15 -7.20 8.79
N GLN A 172 4.47 -6.30 7.86
CA GLN A 172 3.79 -5.02 7.68
C GLN A 172 3.34 -4.84 6.23
N ALA A 173 2.30 -4.05 6.06
CA ALA A 173 1.90 -3.52 4.76
C ALA A 173 1.57 -2.03 4.89
N ILE A 174 1.75 -1.29 3.81
CA ILE A 174 1.27 0.09 3.72
C ILE A 174 -0.13 0.10 3.10
N ARG A 175 -1.05 0.85 3.68
CA ARG A 175 -2.37 1.12 3.10
C ARG A 175 -2.32 2.41 2.31
N LEU A 176 -2.71 2.28 1.04
CA LEU A 176 -2.72 3.37 0.08
C LEU A 176 -4.14 3.66 -0.36
N ARG A 177 -4.39 4.90 -0.74
CA ARG A 177 -5.62 5.37 -1.38
C ARG A 177 -5.32 6.13 -2.65
N ALA A 178 -6.10 5.89 -3.69
CA ALA A 178 -5.99 6.63 -4.94
C ALA A 178 -6.64 8.01 -4.81
N ARG A 179 -5.86 9.09 -5.01
CA ARG A 179 -6.36 10.47 -5.09
C ARG A 179 -7.07 10.75 -6.42
N LYS A 180 -6.62 10.09 -7.48
CA LYS A 180 -7.14 10.17 -8.85
C LYS A 180 -7.12 8.79 -9.48
N GLU A 181 -7.94 8.59 -10.50
CA GLU A 181 -7.88 7.39 -11.33
C GLU A 181 -6.52 7.29 -12.02
N GLY A 182 -5.96 6.08 -12.04
CA GLY A 182 -4.65 5.85 -12.64
C GLY A 182 -4.15 4.44 -12.37
N LYS A 183 -2.88 4.22 -12.68
CA LYS A 183 -2.20 2.95 -12.37
C LYS A 183 -1.38 3.10 -11.11
N ASP A 184 -1.46 2.12 -10.22
CA ASP A 184 -0.55 2.00 -9.08
C ASP A 184 0.87 1.60 -9.53
N ARG A 185 1.83 1.59 -8.61
CA ARG A 185 3.21 1.10 -8.85
C ARG A 185 3.28 -0.34 -9.39
N GLY A 186 2.27 -1.16 -9.15
CA GLY A 186 2.17 -2.54 -9.64
C GLY A 186 1.58 -2.64 -11.06
N GLY A 187 1.15 -1.52 -11.64
CA GLY A 187 0.49 -1.48 -12.95
C GLY A 187 -1.00 -1.82 -12.92
N VAL A 188 -1.60 -1.96 -11.74
CA VAL A 188 -3.03 -2.22 -11.58
C VAL A 188 -3.79 -0.91 -11.69
N GLN A 189 -4.86 -0.91 -12.48
CA GLN A 189 -5.74 0.25 -12.59
C GLN A 189 -6.52 0.44 -11.29
N ARG A 190 -6.48 1.64 -10.73
CA ARG A 190 -7.16 2.07 -9.51
C ARG A 190 -8.14 3.18 -9.81
N VAL A 191 -9.31 3.12 -9.19
CA VAL A 191 -10.30 4.20 -9.25
C VAL A 191 -10.12 5.17 -8.09
N THR A 192 -10.58 6.42 -8.27
CA THR A 192 -10.52 7.44 -7.21
C THR A 192 -11.18 6.96 -5.92
N GLY A 193 -10.48 7.10 -4.80
CA GLY A 193 -10.92 6.67 -3.47
C GLY A 193 -10.75 5.17 -3.20
N GLU A 194 -10.32 4.37 -4.18
CA GLU A 194 -10.00 2.96 -3.95
C GLU A 194 -8.81 2.84 -2.99
N GLU A 195 -8.89 1.89 -2.08
CA GLU A 195 -7.84 1.57 -1.12
C GLU A 195 -7.29 0.16 -1.35
N TRP A 196 -5.97 0.02 -1.21
CA TRP A 196 -5.26 -1.25 -1.34
C TRP A 196 -4.04 -1.32 -0.41
N LEU A 197 -3.47 -2.51 -0.28
CA LEU A 197 -2.26 -2.75 0.50
C LEU A 197 -1.07 -3.07 -0.39
N VAL A 198 0.11 -2.60 0.02
CA VAL A 198 1.38 -3.05 -0.53
C VAL A 198 2.22 -3.65 0.61
N SER A 199 2.61 -4.91 0.48
CA SER A 199 3.35 -5.69 1.49
C SER A 199 4.80 -5.98 1.11
N LYS A 200 5.29 -5.42 -0.01
CA LYS A 200 6.68 -5.60 -0.43
C LYS A 200 7.61 -4.93 0.57
N VAL A 201 8.43 -5.73 1.25
CA VAL A 201 9.41 -5.26 2.24
C VAL A 201 10.42 -4.31 1.58
N GLY A 202 10.73 -3.20 2.24
CA GLY A 202 11.65 -2.18 1.77
C GLY A 202 11.08 -0.77 1.83
N ALA A 203 11.80 0.20 1.28
CA ALA A 203 11.33 1.56 1.12
C ALA A 203 10.31 1.62 -0.02
N TYR A 204 9.07 2.00 0.29
CA TYR A 204 8.02 2.24 -0.69
C TYR A 204 7.85 3.74 -0.90
N LEU A 205 8.16 4.22 -2.11
CA LEU A 205 7.95 5.61 -2.49
C LEU A 205 6.57 5.77 -3.15
N PRO A 206 5.60 6.42 -2.48
CA PRO A 206 4.25 6.61 -3.02
C PRO A 206 4.28 7.34 -4.36
N GLY A 207 3.41 6.95 -5.29
CA GLY A 207 3.18 7.66 -6.54
C GLY A 207 2.54 9.05 -6.34
N ALA A 208 2.53 9.89 -7.38
CA ALA A 208 1.97 11.25 -7.30
C ALA A 208 0.50 11.28 -6.85
N HIS A 209 -0.27 10.27 -7.25
CA HIS A 209 -1.70 10.14 -6.91
C HIS A 209 -1.97 9.08 -5.83
N GLU A 210 -0.93 8.57 -5.17
CA GLU A 210 -1.07 7.61 -4.08
C GLU A 210 -0.98 8.35 -2.73
N GLU A 211 -2.03 8.23 -1.93
CA GLU A 211 -2.06 8.75 -0.57
C GLU A 211 -1.76 7.63 0.43
N VAL A 212 -0.76 7.86 1.28
CA VAL A 212 -0.46 6.95 2.39
C VAL A 212 -1.44 7.19 3.52
N ILE A 213 -2.22 6.17 3.89
CA ILE A 213 -3.15 6.23 5.02
C ILE A 213 -2.42 5.82 6.30
N ASP A 214 -2.01 4.55 6.39
CA ASP A 214 -1.39 3.97 7.58
C ASP A 214 -0.53 2.74 7.24
N ILE A 215 0.18 2.24 8.25
CA ILE A 215 0.91 0.97 8.19
C ILE A 215 0.10 -0.06 8.97
N VAL A 216 -0.28 -1.14 8.30
CA VAL A 216 -1.02 -2.26 8.87
C VAL A 216 -0.03 -3.32 9.31
N ASN A 217 -0.07 -3.69 10.59
CA ASN A 217 0.75 -4.77 11.14
C ASN A 217 0.01 -6.11 10.98
N ALA A 218 0.77 -7.19 10.78
CA ALA A 218 0.22 -8.53 10.78
C ALA A 218 -0.18 -8.97 12.20
N PHE A 219 -1.25 -9.75 12.28
CA PHE A 219 -1.58 -10.53 13.46
C PHE A 219 -0.77 -11.82 13.44
N ILE A 220 -0.01 -12.05 14.51
CA ILE A 220 0.76 -13.29 14.69
C ILE A 220 -0.18 -14.35 15.25
N LEU A 221 -0.40 -15.41 14.47
CA LEU A 221 -1.27 -16.53 14.78
C LEU A 221 -0.48 -17.63 15.48
N THR A 222 -1.14 -18.33 16.40
CA THR A 222 -0.53 -19.43 17.18
C THR A 222 -1.53 -20.58 17.29
N ASP A 223 -1.08 -21.73 17.76
CA ASP A 223 -1.95 -22.85 18.16
C ASP A 223 -3.05 -22.44 19.16
N LYS A 224 -2.83 -21.35 19.91
CA LYS A 224 -3.76 -20.82 20.90
C LYS A 224 -4.62 -19.64 20.44
N LYS A 225 -4.29 -19.03 19.30
CA LYS A 225 -4.95 -17.81 18.81
C LYS A 225 -5.29 -17.91 17.34
N ALA A 226 -6.58 -17.76 17.03
CA ALA A 226 -7.10 -17.55 15.69
C ALA A 226 -7.60 -16.11 15.54
N LEU A 227 -7.63 -15.61 14.30
CA LEU A 227 -8.17 -14.29 13.98
C LEU A 227 -9.56 -14.45 13.36
N HIS A 228 -10.56 -13.80 13.96
CA HIS A 228 -11.92 -13.74 13.42
C HIS A 228 -12.04 -12.52 12.52
N VAL A 229 -12.34 -12.78 11.26
CA VAL A 229 -12.44 -11.78 10.20
C VAL A 229 -13.79 -11.84 9.49
N ARG A 230 -14.22 -10.70 8.99
CA ARG A 230 -15.45 -10.52 8.21
C ARG A 230 -15.14 -9.85 6.87
N ALA A 231 -15.77 -10.31 5.80
CA ALA A 231 -15.66 -9.68 4.49
C ALA A 231 -16.57 -8.45 4.38
N LEU A 232 -15.99 -7.28 4.06
CA LEU A 232 -16.74 -6.04 3.82
C LEU A 232 -17.32 -5.96 2.40
N ARG A 233 -16.71 -6.66 1.45
CA ARG A 233 -17.10 -6.73 0.05
C ARG A 233 -16.73 -8.08 -0.55
N PRO A 234 -17.26 -8.48 -1.72
CA PRO A 234 -16.86 -9.71 -2.36
C PRO A 234 -15.42 -9.59 -2.86
N PHE A 235 -14.57 -10.55 -2.50
CA PHE A 235 -13.18 -10.59 -2.96
C PHE A 235 -12.63 -12.01 -2.88
N LYS A 236 -11.46 -12.20 -3.48
CA LYS A 236 -10.70 -13.44 -3.38
C LYS A 236 -9.66 -13.28 -2.28
N ASP A 237 -9.73 -14.13 -1.25
CA ASP A 237 -8.77 -14.10 -0.15
C ASP A 237 -7.38 -14.59 -0.59
N ALA A 238 -6.37 -14.41 0.27
CA ALA A 238 -5.00 -14.82 -0.06
C ALA A 238 -4.84 -16.35 -0.19
N GLY A 239 -5.78 -17.15 0.33
CA GLY A 239 -5.84 -18.60 0.14
C GLY A 239 -6.52 -19.00 -1.18
N GLY A 240 -7.03 -18.03 -1.94
CA GLY A 240 -7.69 -18.22 -3.22
C GLY A 240 -9.18 -18.56 -3.13
N ARG A 241 -9.79 -18.47 -1.94
CA ARG A 241 -11.23 -18.71 -1.74
C ARG A 241 -12.01 -17.43 -2.00
N GLU A 242 -13.15 -17.56 -2.67
CA GLU A 242 -14.07 -16.45 -2.89
C GLU A 242 -14.89 -16.20 -1.62
N ARG A 243 -14.86 -14.96 -1.14
CA ARG A 243 -15.60 -14.50 0.03
C ARG A 243 -16.72 -13.58 -0.39
N ARG A 244 -17.88 -13.71 0.25
CA ARG A 244 -19.05 -12.84 0.03
C ARG A 244 -19.16 -11.79 1.13
N THR A 245 -19.80 -10.67 0.84
CA THR A 245 -20.05 -9.61 1.83
C THR A 245 -20.78 -10.17 3.06
N GLY A 246 -20.27 -9.85 4.25
CA GLY A 246 -20.81 -10.29 5.53
C GLY A 246 -20.41 -11.72 5.92
N GLU A 247 -19.72 -12.47 5.05
CA GLU A 247 -19.18 -13.78 5.42
C GLU A 247 -18.10 -13.61 6.51
N GLU A 248 -18.17 -14.43 7.54
CA GLU A 248 -17.22 -14.45 8.65
C GLU A 248 -16.47 -15.78 8.68
N TRP A 249 -15.18 -15.75 9.00
CA TRP A 249 -14.36 -16.95 9.15
C TRP A 249 -13.21 -16.74 10.13
N LEU A 250 -12.57 -17.84 10.49
CA LEU A 250 -11.33 -17.83 11.27
C LEU A 250 -10.13 -18.01 10.37
N VAL A 251 -9.08 -17.23 10.61
CA VAL A 251 -7.73 -17.47 10.09
C VAL A 251 -6.91 -18.10 11.20
N THR A 252 -6.34 -19.27 10.93
CA THR A 252 -5.60 -20.05 11.91
C THR A 252 -4.13 -20.20 11.51
N MET A 253 -3.30 -20.69 12.44
CA MET A 253 -1.89 -20.99 12.17
C MET A 253 -1.70 -22.04 11.05
N ALA A 254 -2.70 -22.90 10.80
CA ALA A 254 -2.66 -23.86 9.70
C ALA A 254 -2.72 -23.21 8.32
N ASP A 255 -3.32 -22.01 8.23
CA ASP A 255 -3.40 -21.25 6.98
C ASP A 255 -2.14 -20.41 6.75
N ARG A 256 -1.68 -19.71 7.80
CA ARG A 256 -0.48 -18.87 7.79
C ARG A 256 -0.06 -18.48 9.21
N GLU A 257 1.23 -18.22 9.42
CA GLU A 257 1.76 -17.78 10.72
C GLU A 257 1.44 -16.32 11.03
N ALA A 258 1.42 -15.46 10.00
CA ALA A 258 1.13 -14.04 10.13
C ALA A 258 0.06 -13.64 9.10
N HIS A 259 -0.96 -12.94 9.57
CA HIS A 259 -2.06 -12.46 8.73
C HIS A 259 -2.16 -10.94 8.78
N ILE A 260 -1.92 -10.29 7.64
CA ILE A 260 -2.19 -8.86 7.45
C ILE A 260 -3.62 -8.76 6.90
N PRO A 261 -4.57 -8.18 7.64
CA PRO A 261 -5.93 -8.00 7.16
C PRO A 261 -5.96 -7.13 5.91
N SER A 262 -6.62 -7.61 4.86
CA SER A 262 -6.85 -6.88 3.62
C SER A 262 -7.78 -5.68 3.84
N VAL A 263 -7.80 -4.73 2.89
CA VAL A 263 -8.78 -3.62 2.89
C VAL A 263 -10.23 -4.13 2.81
N ALA A 264 -10.44 -5.32 2.23
CA ALA A 264 -11.76 -5.95 2.14
C ALA A 264 -12.12 -6.78 3.39
N GLU A 265 -11.22 -6.89 4.37
CA GLU A 265 -11.38 -7.66 5.59
C GLU A 265 -11.52 -6.72 6.78
N GLU A 266 -12.48 -7.02 7.64
CA GLU A 266 -12.65 -6.38 8.94
C GLU A 266 -12.25 -7.39 10.02
N VAL A 267 -11.38 -6.98 10.94
CA VAL A 267 -11.03 -7.80 12.10
C VAL A 267 -12.12 -7.65 13.16
N VAL A 268 -12.89 -8.71 13.38
CA VAL A 268 -13.94 -8.74 14.40
C VAL A 268 -13.32 -8.97 15.78
N GLY A 269 -12.32 -9.86 15.87
CA GLY A 269 -11.64 -10.13 17.13
C GLY A 269 -10.59 -11.24 17.04
N VAL A 270 -9.99 -11.56 18.19
CA VAL A 270 -9.07 -12.69 18.34
C VAL A 270 -9.77 -13.77 19.15
N VAL A 271 -9.83 -14.98 18.61
CA VAL A 271 -10.46 -16.14 19.25
C VAL A 271 -9.39 -17.01 19.88
N ASN A 272 -9.52 -17.24 21.19
CA ASN A 272 -8.62 -18.13 21.91
C ASN A 272 -9.07 -19.59 21.74
N VAL A 273 -8.13 -20.52 21.78
CA VAL A 273 -8.43 -21.95 21.69
C VAL A 273 -9.23 -22.42 22.92
N THR A 274 -10.29 -23.16 22.68
CA THR A 274 -11.03 -23.90 23.70
C THR A 274 -10.38 -25.27 23.85
N THR A 275 -9.82 -25.54 25.02
CA THR A 275 -9.13 -26.81 25.32
C THR A 275 -9.96 -27.61 26.33
N LEU A 276 -10.32 -28.84 25.97
CA LEU A 276 -10.99 -29.80 26.84
C LEU A 276 -9.98 -30.86 27.30
N SER A 277 -10.00 -31.21 28.59
CA SER A 277 -9.29 -32.38 29.12
C SER A 277 -10.11 -33.66 28.96
N SER A 278 -9.50 -34.82 29.26
CA SER A 278 -10.16 -36.13 29.22
C SER A 278 -11.39 -36.26 30.13
N ARG A 279 -11.53 -35.40 31.15
CA ARG A 279 -12.67 -35.36 32.08
C ARG A 279 -13.58 -34.15 31.87
N GLN A 280 -13.47 -33.46 30.74
CA GLN A 280 -14.29 -32.31 30.43
C GLN A 280 -15.09 -32.52 29.14
N TYR A 281 -16.22 -31.83 29.06
CA TYR A 281 -17.04 -31.74 27.87
C TYR A 281 -17.62 -30.33 27.77
N CYS A 282 -18.08 -29.94 26.59
CA CYS A 282 -18.87 -28.73 26.41
C CYS A 282 -19.98 -28.98 25.39
N VAL A 283 -20.99 -28.11 25.43
CA VAL A 283 -22.10 -28.12 24.48
C VAL A 283 -22.01 -26.85 23.65
N ILE A 284 -21.77 -27.03 22.35
CA ILE A 284 -21.74 -25.96 21.37
C ILE A 284 -23.17 -25.74 20.88
N LEU A 285 -23.65 -24.50 20.99
CA LEU A 285 -24.89 -24.03 20.39
C LEU A 285 -24.64 -23.59 18.96
N ASP A 286 -25.62 -23.83 18.09
CA ASP A 286 -25.61 -23.47 16.67
C ASP A 286 -24.35 -23.91 15.91
N PRO A 287 -23.94 -25.19 16.03
CA PRO A 287 -22.69 -25.68 15.48
C PRO A 287 -22.61 -25.46 13.96
N VAL A 288 -21.44 -25.08 13.48
CA VAL A 288 -21.23 -24.85 12.05
C VAL A 288 -21.05 -26.19 11.33
N GLY A 289 -21.89 -26.41 10.31
CA GLY A 289 -21.86 -27.62 9.48
C GLY A 289 -20.67 -27.69 8.53
N THR A 290 -20.55 -28.82 7.82
CA THR A 290 -19.54 -28.99 6.75
C THR A 290 -19.78 -28.07 5.54
N ASP A 291 -20.99 -27.55 5.41
CA ASP A 291 -21.39 -26.52 4.46
C ASP A 291 -20.94 -25.11 4.86
N GLY A 292 -20.34 -24.96 6.06
CA GLY A 292 -19.86 -23.69 6.59
C GLY A 292 -20.98 -22.77 7.09
N LYS A 293 -22.19 -23.31 7.34
CA LYS A 293 -23.32 -22.55 7.86
C LYS A 293 -23.68 -22.97 9.29
N PRO A 294 -24.07 -22.02 10.16
CA PRO A 294 -24.53 -22.33 11.51
C PRO A 294 -25.87 -23.08 11.47
N GLN A 295 -25.96 -24.16 12.24
CA GLN A 295 -27.19 -24.96 12.37
C GLN A 295 -28.04 -24.42 13.52
N LEU A 296 -28.84 -23.38 13.23
CA LEU A 296 -29.63 -22.68 14.23
C LEU A 296 -30.56 -23.61 15.03
N GLY A 297 -30.51 -23.52 16.35
CA GLY A 297 -31.27 -24.31 17.30
C GLY A 297 -30.70 -25.71 17.58
N GLN A 298 -29.64 -26.12 16.89
CA GLN A 298 -29.00 -27.41 17.13
C GLN A 298 -27.94 -27.31 18.23
N LYS A 299 -27.66 -28.45 18.88
CA LYS A 299 -26.62 -28.55 19.91
C LYS A 299 -25.66 -29.67 19.57
N LYS A 300 -24.35 -29.41 19.72
CA LYS A 300 -23.29 -30.41 19.52
C LYS A 300 -22.51 -30.59 20.80
N VAL A 301 -22.54 -31.81 21.33
CA VAL A 301 -21.71 -32.20 22.47
C VAL A 301 -20.31 -32.55 21.98
N VAL A 302 -19.30 -31.89 22.55
CA VAL A 302 -17.88 -32.19 22.31
C VAL A 302 -17.28 -32.67 23.62
N LYS A 303 -16.67 -33.85 23.61
CA LYS A 303 -16.10 -34.51 24.81
C LYS A 303 -14.72 -35.10 24.52
N GLY A 304 -13.91 -35.23 25.57
CA GLY A 304 -12.57 -35.82 25.50
C GLY A 304 -11.47 -34.79 25.28
N GLU A 305 -10.23 -35.26 25.25
CA GLU A 305 -9.04 -34.41 25.09
C GLU A 305 -8.98 -33.83 23.67
N LEU A 306 -9.37 -32.57 23.53
CA LEU A 306 -9.48 -31.89 22.25
C LEU A 306 -9.25 -30.39 22.41
N SER A 307 -8.51 -29.80 21.48
CA SER A 307 -8.35 -28.35 21.35
C SER A 307 -8.97 -27.88 20.04
N PHE A 308 -9.85 -26.88 20.10
CA PHE A 308 -10.51 -26.34 18.91
C PHE A 308 -10.87 -24.86 19.10
N PHE A 309 -11.08 -24.15 18.00
CA PHE A 309 -11.59 -22.78 18.03
C PHE A 309 -13.10 -22.79 17.77
N LEU A 310 -13.85 -21.97 18.51
CA LEU A 310 -15.27 -21.74 18.26
C LEU A 310 -15.42 -20.96 16.95
N GLN A 311 -16.22 -21.50 16.02
CA GLN A 311 -16.47 -20.86 14.74
C GLN A 311 -17.36 -19.61 14.92
N PRO A 312 -17.39 -18.69 13.94
CA PRO A 312 -18.28 -17.53 13.99
C PRO A 312 -19.74 -17.96 14.14
N GLY A 313 -20.40 -17.46 15.18
CA GLY A 313 -21.78 -17.82 15.55
C GLY A 313 -21.91 -18.99 16.52
N GLU A 314 -20.82 -19.70 16.86
CA GLU A 314 -20.85 -20.74 17.88
C GLU A 314 -20.68 -20.16 19.28
N GLU A 315 -21.49 -20.63 20.22
CA GLU A 315 -21.40 -20.27 21.63
C GLU A 315 -21.40 -21.52 22.51
N LEU A 316 -20.78 -21.44 23.69
CA LEU A 316 -20.81 -22.51 24.67
C LEU A 316 -22.01 -22.32 25.62
N GLU A 317 -22.93 -23.29 25.67
CA GLU A 317 -24.16 -23.17 26.47
C GLU A 317 -23.87 -22.90 27.95
N ASN A 318 -22.98 -23.69 28.55
CA ASN A 318 -22.59 -23.58 29.96
C ASN A 318 -21.06 -23.63 30.12
N GLY A 319 -20.32 -23.08 29.15
CA GLY A 319 -18.86 -23.13 29.13
C GLY A 319 -18.29 -24.55 29.11
N ILE A 320 -17.10 -24.72 29.68
CA ILE A 320 -16.43 -26.02 29.84
C ILE A 320 -16.96 -26.68 31.12
N GLN A 321 -17.57 -27.87 30.97
CA GLN A 321 -18.17 -28.64 32.05
C GLN A 321 -17.33 -29.88 32.36
N SER A 322 -17.46 -30.39 33.58
CA SER A 322 -16.81 -31.66 33.98
C SER A 322 -17.73 -32.83 33.69
N VAL A 323 -17.18 -33.90 33.13
CA VAL A 323 -17.90 -35.16 32.89
C VAL A 323 -18.34 -35.74 34.23
N TYR A 324 -19.56 -36.30 34.27
CA TYR A 324 -20.04 -37.02 35.44
C TYR A 324 -19.23 -38.31 35.63
N VAL A 325 -18.45 -38.37 36.70
CA VAL A 325 -17.74 -39.56 37.14
C VAL A 325 -18.52 -40.12 38.33
N LEU A 326 -19.24 -41.21 38.10
CA LEU A 326 -20.06 -41.85 39.13
C LEU A 326 -19.27 -42.98 39.80
N SER A 327 -19.31 -43.02 41.13
CA SER A 327 -18.86 -44.16 41.93
C SER A 327 -19.90 -45.29 41.93
N GLU A 328 -19.56 -46.46 42.50
CA GLU A 328 -20.46 -47.63 42.55
C GLU A 328 -21.77 -47.35 43.31
N GLU A 329 -21.79 -46.35 44.20
CA GLU A 329 -22.94 -45.96 45.01
C GLU A 329 -23.74 -44.79 44.42
N GLU A 330 -23.29 -44.21 43.30
CA GLU A 330 -23.90 -43.04 42.68
C GLU A 330 -24.64 -43.40 41.37
N GLY A 331 -25.73 -42.68 41.10
CA GLY A 331 -26.50 -42.86 39.88
C GLY A 331 -27.12 -41.54 39.41
N LEU A 332 -27.31 -41.42 38.10
CA LEU A 332 -28.01 -40.27 37.50
C LEU A 332 -29.38 -40.70 36.99
N VAL A 333 -30.38 -39.89 37.31
CA VAL A 333 -31.72 -40.02 36.72
C VAL A 333 -31.75 -39.21 35.43
N LEU A 334 -31.89 -39.90 34.30
CA LEU A 334 -31.94 -39.27 32.98
C LEU A 334 -33.40 -39.15 32.49
N ARG A 335 -33.71 -38.03 31.82
CA ARG A 335 -35.00 -37.81 31.14
C ARG A 335 -34.74 -37.44 29.69
N ALA A 336 -35.32 -38.21 28.76
CA ALA A 336 -35.26 -37.87 27.34
C ALA A 336 -36.10 -36.62 27.06
N VAL A 337 -35.49 -35.63 26.42
CA VAL A 337 -36.18 -34.40 25.96
C VAL A 337 -36.60 -34.52 24.50
N GLU A 338 -35.93 -35.39 23.74
CA GLU A 338 -36.19 -35.67 22.32
C GLU A 338 -36.11 -37.17 22.03
N ALA A 339 -36.58 -37.58 20.83
CA ALA A 339 -36.49 -38.95 20.37
C ALA A 339 -35.02 -39.39 20.24
N PHE A 340 -34.55 -40.18 21.20
CA PHE A 340 -33.16 -40.59 21.32
C PHE A 340 -33.05 -42.12 21.27
N HIS A 341 -32.02 -42.61 20.58
CA HIS A 341 -31.63 -44.02 20.59
C HIS A 341 -30.37 -44.18 21.41
N ASP A 342 -30.51 -44.81 22.57
CA ASP A 342 -29.36 -45.13 23.42
C ASP A 342 -28.51 -46.22 22.76
N THR A 343 -27.25 -45.88 22.47
CA THR A 343 -26.28 -46.77 21.84
C THR A 343 -25.38 -47.46 22.87
N GLU A 344 -25.36 -47.01 24.13
CA GLU A 344 -24.51 -47.57 25.18
C GLU A 344 -25.09 -48.84 25.79
N VAL A 345 -26.41 -49.05 25.74
CA VAL A 345 -27.07 -50.27 26.26
C VAL A 345 -26.71 -51.54 25.44
N ARG A 346 -26.20 -51.41 24.21
CA ARG A 346 -25.96 -52.57 23.32
C ARG A 346 -24.60 -53.28 23.50
N SER A 347 -23.62 -52.68 24.19
CA SER A 347 -22.28 -53.27 24.32
C SER A 347 -22.20 -54.41 25.35
N ASN A 348 -23.05 -54.42 26.38
CA ASN A 348 -22.98 -55.41 27.46
C ASN A 348 -23.80 -56.69 27.24
N ILE A 349 -24.67 -56.77 26.23
CA ILE A 349 -25.51 -57.96 25.99
C ILE A 349 -24.88 -58.92 24.95
N ARG A 350 -23.90 -58.48 24.16
CA ARG A 350 -23.26 -59.35 23.13
C ARG A 350 -22.13 -60.26 23.66
N ALA A 351 -21.68 -60.10 24.90
CA ALA A 351 -20.61 -60.93 25.46
C ALA A 351 -21.10 -62.32 25.92
N GLU A 352 -22.37 -62.49 26.33
CA GLU A 352 -22.88 -63.80 26.79
C GLU A 352 -23.52 -64.67 25.69
N ALA A 353 -23.94 -64.09 24.57
CA ALA A 353 -24.57 -64.85 23.48
C ALA A 353 -23.56 -65.56 22.54
N SER A 354 -22.27 -65.20 22.60
CA SER A 354 -21.21 -65.77 21.76
C SER A 354 -20.78 -67.18 22.19
N LEU A 355 -20.84 -67.50 23.49
CA LEU A 355 -20.36 -68.77 24.02
C LEU A 355 -21.35 -69.95 23.84
N ARG A 356 -22.65 -69.70 23.66
CA ARG A 356 -23.64 -70.77 23.42
C ARG A 356 -23.72 -71.24 21.97
N ASN A 357 -23.35 -70.40 20.99
CA ASN A 357 -23.36 -70.79 19.58
C ASN A 357 -22.09 -71.53 19.12
N ILE A 358 -20.95 -71.36 19.82
CA ILE A 358 -19.71 -72.08 19.48
C ILE A 358 -19.78 -73.57 19.88
N LEU A 359 -20.49 -73.90 20.97
CA LEU A 359 -20.69 -75.29 21.40
C LEU A 359 -21.65 -76.08 20.49
N LEU A 360 -22.64 -75.42 19.87
CA LEU A 360 -23.59 -76.08 18.96
C LEU A 360 -22.97 -76.38 17.58
N ILE A 361 -22.09 -75.50 17.08
CA ILE A 361 -21.43 -75.68 15.78
C ILE A 361 -20.36 -76.78 15.85
N HIS A 362 -19.61 -76.89 16.96
CA HIS A 362 -18.65 -77.99 17.14
C HIS A 362 -19.34 -79.37 17.25
N ALA A 363 -20.51 -79.47 17.89
CA ALA A 363 -21.24 -80.73 18.00
C ALA A 363 -21.78 -81.23 16.64
N ILE A 364 -22.23 -80.31 15.76
CA ILE A 364 -22.75 -80.65 14.43
C ILE A 364 -21.63 -81.05 13.47
N GLN A 365 -20.47 -80.39 13.55
CA GLN A 365 -19.34 -80.68 12.66
C GLN A 365 -18.66 -82.01 12.99
N THR A 366 -18.70 -82.45 14.26
CA THR A 366 -18.18 -83.76 14.67
C THR A 366 -19.11 -84.92 14.29
N CYS A 367 -20.43 -84.69 14.23
CA CYS A 367 -21.40 -85.68 13.73
C CYS A 367 -21.37 -85.84 12.19
N LEU A 368 -21.09 -84.77 11.44
CA LEU A 368 -21.07 -84.84 9.97
C LEU A 368 -19.83 -85.60 9.44
N LEU A 369 -18.69 -85.50 10.13
CA LEU A 369 -17.46 -86.23 9.77
C LEU A 369 -17.58 -87.74 9.98
N TYR A 370 -18.34 -88.21 10.98
CA TYR A 370 -18.58 -89.64 11.19
C TYR A 370 -19.55 -90.28 10.17
N LEU A 371 -20.37 -89.48 9.49
CA LEU A 371 -21.36 -89.96 8.51
C LEU A 371 -20.82 -90.01 7.07
N LEU A 372 -19.72 -89.31 6.76
CA LEU A 372 -19.13 -89.29 5.42
C LEU A 372 -18.12 -90.42 5.16
N ASP A 373 -17.58 -91.07 6.20
CA ASP A 373 -16.68 -92.22 6.05
C ASP A 373 -17.41 -93.56 5.80
N LEU A 374 -18.75 -93.59 5.88
CA LEU A 374 -19.56 -94.79 5.67
C LEU A 374 -20.19 -94.90 4.27
N ALA A 375 -20.01 -93.91 3.38
CA ALA A 375 -20.67 -93.86 2.08
C ALA A 375 -19.73 -94.04 0.87
N ALA A 376 -18.48 -94.49 1.07
CA ALA A 376 -17.54 -94.84 0.01
C ALA A 376 -17.41 -96.37 -0.14
N PHE A 377 -18.49 -97.04 -0.56
CA PHE A 377 -18.44 -98.39 -1.11
C PHE A 377 -19.24 -98.43 -2.43
N SER A 378 -18.47 -98.45 -3.53
CA SER A 378 -18.74 -98.87 -4.93
C SER A 378 -19.69 -100.10 -5.07
N PRO A 379 -20.28 -100.50 -6.24
CA PRO A 379 -19.86 -100.27 -7.63
C PRO A 379 -20.94 -100.10 -8.74
N SER A 380 -20.41 -99.79 -9.95
CA SER A 380 -20.69 -100.42 -11.26
C SER A 380 -21.91 -100.07 -12.13
N ASN A 381 -21.54 -99.69 -13.37
CA ASN A 381 -22.04 -100.12 -14.70
C ASN A 381 -23.55 -99.92 -14.99
N PHE A 382 -23.99 -99.44 -16.15
CA PHE A 382 -23.81 -100.03 -17.48
C PHE A 382 -24.44 -99.05 -18.50
N GLN A 383 -23.77 -98.93 -19.66
CA GLN A 383 -24.23 -98.53 -20.99
C GLN A 383 -24.88 -97.15 -21.21
#